data_AF-A0A5C7VG75-F1
#
_entry.id   AF-A0A5C7VG75-F1
#
_cell.length_a   1.000
_cell.length_b   1.000
_cell.length_c   1.000
_cell.angle_alpha   90.00
_cell.angle_beta   90.00
_cell.angle_gamma   90.00
#
_symmetry.space_group_name_H-M   'P 1'
#
loop_
_entity.id
_entity.type
_entity.pdbx_description
1 polymer ?
#
loop_
_entity_poly.entity_id
_entity_poly.type
_entity_poly.pdbx_seq_one_letter_code
_entity_poly.pdbx_strand_id
1 'polypeptide(L)'
;MTGPSVPGRAAVVAGAGDGDDMDLKSMKRKATQSPRAIAGWIILGNLLVAAVLIAATLSNLAAGRADDIERAHRAADNLAHGLSIELASELRLVDNALTTVALRYLQVDGQPDREQQLDRSLQEQRLLLPFARALRIADAQGEVTHGLPPELSHYSVLQRPYFGQARQAGGTQVSEPLYSDVFNDWCIVVARRLDGVDGSFRGVVYAVLSQDHFRRLFAKLSVGEQGAISLRSGSMRLAARYSAVDPASAAGLGGQEISARLRQRLQADPQQGWYMTETALDGVERIVAYR
;
A
#
# COMPACT_ATOMS: atom_id res chain seq x y z
N MET A 1 -81.48 69.34 -44.09
CA MET A 1 -82.50 70.39 -44.32
C MET A 1 -82.06 71.66 -43.58
N THR A 2 -82.53 72.84 -44.00
CA THR A 2 -82.66 74.12 -43.23
C THR A 2 -81.77 74.34 -41.97
N GLY A 3 -81.05 75.45 -41.78
CA GLY A 3 -81.02 76.77 -42.43
C GLY A 3 -80.24 77.77 -41.53
N PRO A 4 -79.94 79.02 -41.97
CA PRO A 4 -78.85 79.81 -41.36
C PRO A 4 -79.29 81.10 -40.60
N SER A 5 -78.31 81.99 -40.33
CA SER A 5 -78.32 83.37 -39.76
C SER A 5 -78.07 83.51 -38.23
N VAL A 6 -77.17 84.34 -37.64
CA VAL A 6 -76.40 85.59 -37.96
C VAL A 6 -77.05 86.88 -37.39
N PRO A 7 -76.33 87.85 -36.75
CA PRO A 7 -75.07 87.84 -35.97
C PRO A 7 -75.12 88.70 -34.66
N GLY A 8 -73.97 89.03 -34.04
CA GLY A 8 -73.87 90.08 -32.99
C GLY A 8 -72.45 90.61 -32.70
N ARG A 9 -72.25 91.94 -32.74
CA ARG A 9 -71.04 92.72 -32.36
C ARG A 9 -71.42 93.60 -31.14
N ALA A 10 -70.61 94.02 -30.17
CA ALA A 10 -69.19 93.83 -29.78
C ALA A 10 -69.13 94.17 -28.23
N ALA A 11 -68.07 94.60 -27.52
CA ALA A 11 -66.70 95.04 -27.84
C ALA A 11 -65.73 94.95 -26.64
N VAL A 12 -64.51 94.47 -26.91
CA VAL A 12 -63.20 95.06 -26.55
C VAL A 12 -63.11 96.00 -25.32
N VAL A 13 -62.45 95.52 -24.27
CA VAL A 13 -61.36 96.23 -23.53
C VAL A 13 -60.26 95.18 -23.24
N ALA A 14 -58.99 95.57 -23.19
CA ALA A 14 -57.84 94.66 -23.12
C ALA A 14 -57.26 94.48 -21.70
N GLY A 15 -56.63 93.32 -21.47
CA GLY A 15 -55.72 93.02 -20.36
C GLY A 15 -54.81 91.87 -20.78
N ALA A 16 -53.51 91.93 -20.48
CA ALA A 16 -52.49 91.02 -21.01
C ALA A 16 -51.75 90.24 -19.91
N GLY A 17 -51.18 89.09 -20.27
CA GLY A 17 -50.63 88.05 -19.40
C GLY A 17 -51.23 86.70 -19.82
N ASP A 18 -50.60 85.83 -20.62
CA ASP A 18 -49.20 85.32 -20.61
C ASP A 18 -48.93 84.47 -19.35
N GLY A 19 -48.76 83.14 -19.44
CA GLY A 19 -48.80 82.24 -20.59
C GLY A 19 -49.04 80.78 -20.18
N ASP A 20 -48.87 79.81 -21.10
CA ASP A 20 -48.90 78.37 -20.78
C ASP A 20 -47.85 77.98 -19.72
N ASP A 21 -48.12 77.00 -18.86
CA ASP A 21 -47.52 75.65 -19.03
C ASP A 21 -47.95 74.56 -18.01
N MET A 22 -47.73 73.31 -18.46
CA MET A 22 -47.47 72.05 -17.73
C MET A 22 -48.22 71.69 -16.41
N ASP A 23 -49.14 70.75 -16.60
CA ASP A 23 -49.34 69.59 -15.71
C ASP A 23 -48.00 68.95 -15.27
N LEU A 24 -47.70 68.96 -13.96
CA LEU A 24 -46.43 68.48 -13.40
C LEU A 24 -46.54 67.86 -12.00
N LYS A 25 -47.74 67.42 -11.58
CA LYS A 25 -48.05 67.20 -10.15
C LYS A 25 -47.89 65.76 -9.63
N SER A 26 -47.38 64.81 -10.43
CA SER A 26 -47.53 63.37 -10.19
C SER A 26 -46.28 62.49 -10.32
N MET A 27 -45.04 63.02 -10.25
CA MET A 27 -43.84 62.16 -10.34
C MET A 27 -42.60 62.58 -9.53
N LYS A 28 -41.85 61.55 -9.08
CA LYS A 28 -40.47 61.61 -8.54
C LYS A 28 -40.24 62.19 -7.12
N ARG A 29 -40.93 61.69 -6.09
CA ARG A 29 -40.26 61.47 -4.79
C ARG A 29 -39.38 60.21 -4.86
N LYS A 30 -38.25 60.27 -5.58
CA LYS A 30 -37.20 59.24 -5.45
C LYS A 30 -36.47 59.48 -4.14
N ALA A 31 -36.47 58.49 -3.24
CA ALA A 31 -35.73 58.57 -1.99
C ALA A 31 -34.22 58.66 -2.27
N THR A 32 -33.60 59.77 -1.86
CA THR A 32 -32.15 59.97 -1.93
C THR A 32 -31.47 59.15 -0.84
N GLN A 33 -31.24 57.86 -1.13
CA GLN A 33 -30.35 57.04 -0.31
C GLN A 33 -29.00 57.75 -0.18
N SER A 34 -28.54 57.93 1.07
CA SER A 34 -27.27 58.62 1.29
C SER A 34 -26.11 57.81 0.71
N PRO A 35 -25.06 58.46 0.15
CA PRO A 35 -23.96 57.74 -0.48
C PRO A 35 -23.22 56.80 0.50
N ARG A 36 -23.27 57.12 1.80
CA ARG A 36 -22.76 56.25 2.88
C ARG A 36 -23.55 54.94 3.02
N ALA A 37 -24.87 54.97 2.84
CA ALA A 37 -25.68 53.75 2.86
C ALA A 37 -25.37 52.84 1.66
N ILE A 38 -25.27 53.43 0.45
CA ILE A 38 -24.93 52.70 -0.78
C ILE A 38 -23.54 52.06 -0.66
N ALA A 39 -22.54 52.80 -0.16
CA ALA A 39 -21.21 52.27 0.12
C ALA A 39 -21.24 51.11 1.13
N GLY A 40 -22.04 51.22 2.21
CA GLY A 40 -22.22 50.14 3.18
C GLY A 40 -22.78 48.85 2.57
N TRP A 41 -23.78 48.95 1.69
CA TRP A 41 -24.32 47.79 0.96
C TRP A 41 -23.31 47.15 0.01
N ILE A 42 -22.48 47.95 -0.68
CA ILE A 42 -21.40 47.45 -1.55
C ILE A 42 -20.32 46.73 -0.73
N ILE A 43 -19.92 47.28 0.41
CA ILE A 43 -18.94 46.64 1.31
C ILE A 43 -19.51 45.32 1.86
N LEU A 44 -20.77 45.30 2.31
CA LEU A 44 -21.42 44.09 2.81
C LEU A 44 -21.54 43.01 1.72
N GLY A 45 -21.90 43.40 0.49
CA GLY A 45 -21.97 42.47 -0.65
C GLY A 45 -20.60 41.86 -0.98
N ASN A 46 -19.54 42.68 -1.03
CA ASN A 46 -18.18 42.20 -1.26
C ASN A 46 -17.69 41.27 -0.15
N LEU A 47 -17.99 41.58 1.12
CA LEU A 47 -17.67 40.72 2.26
C LEU A 47 -18.41 39.37 2.21
N LEU A 48 -19.68 39.37 1.78
CA LEU A 48 -20.46 38.15 1.60
C LEU A 48 -19.90 37.28 0.47
N VAL A 49 -19.54 37.89 -0.68
CA VAL A 49 -18.88 37.16 -1.78
C VAL A 49 -17.54 36.59 -1.34
N ALA A 50 -16.71 37.37 -0.62
CA ALA A 50 -15.45 36.89 -0.08
C ALA A 50 -15.64 35.72 0.91
N ALA A 51 -16.62 35.80 1.80
CA ALA A 51 -16.94 34.72 2.74
C ALA A 51 -17.39 33.43 2.03
N VAL A 52 -18.21 33.54 0.97
CA VAL A 52 -18.62 32.40 0.15
C VAL A 52 -17.42 31.78 -0.60
N LEU A 53 -16.51 32.59 -1.15
CA LEU A 53 -15.30 32.10 -1.82
C LEU A 53 -14.32 31.43 -0.84
N ILE A 54 -14.19 31.95 0.39
CA ILE A 54 -13.39 31.33 1.45
C ILE A 54 -14.03 30.00 1.89
N ALA A 55 -15.34 29.97 2.11
CA ALA A 55 -16.05 28.72 2.44
C ALA A 55 -15.90 27.67 1.33
N ALA A 56 -16.06 28.06 0.06
CA ALA A 56 -15.91 27.17 -1.09
C ALA A 56 -14.47 26.63 -1.24
N THR A 57 -13.45 27.47 -1.08
CA THR A 57 -12.05 27.02 -1.17
C THR A 57 -11.66 26.12 0.00
N LEU A 58 -12.11 26.41 1.23
CA LEU A 58 -11.93 25.53 2.39
C LEU A 58 -12.66 24.18 2.21
N SER A 59 -13.90 24.18 1.72
CA SER A 59 -14.63 22.94 1.43
C SER A 59 -13.96 22.11 0.34
N ASN A 60 -13.48 22.74 -0.73
CA ASN A 60 -12.77 22.06 -1.82
C ASN A 60 -11.41 21.49 -1.35
N LEU A 61 -10.70 22.21 -0.48
CA LEU A 61 -9.46 21.72 0.13
C LEU A 61 -9.69 20.54 1.08
N ALA A 62 -10.77 20.59 1.88
CA ALA A 62 -11.15 19.49 2.77
C ALA A 62 -11.57 18.24 2.00
N ALA A 63 -12.38 18.40 0.95
CA ALA A 63 -12.74 17.31 0.03
C ALA A 63 -11.50 16.74 -0.66
N GLY A 64 -10.63 17.60 -1.20
CA GLY A 64 -9.36 17.20 -1.82
C GLY A 64 -8.47 16.36 -0.90
N ARG A 65 -8.29 16.77 0.36
CA ARG A 65 -7.50 15.99 1.34
C ARG A 65 -8.14 14.63 1.66
N ALA A 66 -9.47 14.56 1.77
CA ALA A 66 -10.16 13.28 2.00
C ALA A 66 -9.97 12.32 0.80
N ASP A 67 -10.14 12.85 -0.41
CA ASP A 67 -9.91 12.16 -1.68
C ASP A 67 -8.45 11.69 -1.84
N ASP A 68 -7.46 12.50 -1.45
CA ASP A 68 -6.04 12.14 -1.50
C ASP A 68 -5.67 11.04 -0.50
N ILE A 69 -6.22 11.10 0.73
CA ILE A 69 -6.06 10.05 1.73
C ILE A 69 -6.68 8.73 1.22
N GLU A 70 -7.86 8.78 0.62
CA GLU A 70 -8.53 7.60 0.06
C GLU A 70 -7.78 7.03 -1.16
N ARG A 71 -7.25 7.89 -2.05
CA ARG A 71 -6.37 7.49 -3.16
C ARG A 71 -5.12 6.78 -2.64
N ALA A 72 -4.44 7.37 -1.65
CA ALA A 72 -3.20 6.82 -1.08
C ALA A 72 -3.45 5.53 -0.27
N HIS A 73 -4.58 5.44 0.44
CA HIS A 73 -5.02 4.20 1.08
C HIS A 73 -5.21 3.09 0.05
N ARG A 74 -6.02 3.31 -0.99
CA ARG A 74 -6.25 2.30 -2.04
C ARG A 74 -4.97 1.89 -2.76
N ALA A 75 -4.05 2.82 -2.99
CA ALA A 75 -2.74 2.51 -3.56
C ALA A 75 -1.92 1.57 -2.65
N ALA A 76 -1.82 1.89 -1.36
CA ALA A 76 -1.12 1.05 -0.38
C ALA A 76 -1.78 -0.33 -0.20
N ASP A 77 -3.11 -0.38 -0.15
CA ASP A 77 -3.92 -1.58 0.05
C ASP A 77 -3.83 -2.55 -1.14
N ASN A 78 -3.82 -2.02 -2.37
CA ASN A 78 -3.60 -2.76 -3.60
C ASN A 78 -2.14 -3.26 -3.70
N LEU A 79 -1.14 -2.45 -3.34
CA LEU A 79 0.27 -2.87 -3.34
C LEU A 79 0.52 -3.99 -2.32
N ALA A 80 -0.04 -3.89 -1.11
CA ALA A 80 0.03 -4.94 -0.10
C ALA A 80 -0.68 -6.22 -0.57
N HIS A 81 -1.83 -6.10 -1.23
CA HIS A 81 -2.55 -7.26 -1.79
C HIS A 81 -1.74 -7.95 -2.91
N GLY A 82 -1.25 -7.18 -3.89
CA GLY A 82 -0.41 -7.71 -4.96
C GLY A 82 0.84 -8.43 -4.44
N LEU A 83 1.52 -7.85 -3.45
CA LEU A 83 2.64 -8.49 -2.76
C LEU A 83 2.25 -9.78 -2.04
N SER A 84 1.11 -9.83 -1.34
CA SER A 84 0.63 -11.07 -0.70
C SER A 84 0.36 -12.20 -1.71
N ILE A 85 -0.18 -11.87 -2.89
CA ILE A 85 -0.42 -12.83 -3.98
C ILE A 85 0.89 -13.32 -4.60
N GLU A 86 1.84 -12.42 -4.84
CA GLU A 86 3.16 -12.75 -5.40
C GLU A 86 3.97 -13.63 -4.43
N LEU A 87 4.10 -13.21 -3.16
CA LEU A 87 4.83 -13.96 -2.14
C LEU A 87 4.20 -15.33 -1.87
N ALA A 88 2.86 -15.44 -1.86
CA ALA A 88 2.18 -16.72 -1.77
C ALA A 88 2.41 -17.59 -3.03
N SER A 89 2.70 -16.99 -4.18
CA SER A 89 3.02 -17.71 -5.43
C SER A 89 4.48 -18.19 -5.45
N GLU A 90 5.44 -17.37 -5.02
CA GLU A 90 6.82 -17.82 -4.78
C GLU A 90 6.87 -18.97 -3.78
N LEU A 91 6.15 -18.87 -2.65
CA LEU A 91 6.09 -19.92 -1.64
C LEU A 91 5.43 -21.22 -2.17
N ARG A 92 4.36 -21.13 -2.97
CA ARG A 92 3.77 -22.30 -3.67
C ARG A 92 4.75 -22.95 -4.64
N LEU A 93 5.53 -22.16 -5.38
CA LEU A 93 6.51 -22.69 -6.32
C LEU A 93 7.66 -23.41 -5.58
N VAL A 94 8.10 -22.86 -4.45
CA VAL A 94 9.05 -23.53 -3.53
C VAL A 94 8.46 -24.81 -2.96
N ASP A 95 7.22 -24.82 -2.49
CA ASP A 95 6.58 -26.03 -1.95
C ASP A 95 6.47 -27.15 -3.01
N ASN A 96 6.09 -26.82 -4.24
CA ASN A 96 6.05 -27.76 -5.36
C ASN A 96 7.44 -28.33 -5.68
N ALA A 97 8.49 -27.50 -5.67
CA ALA A 97 9.86 -27.94 -5.88
C ALA A 97 10.36 -28.87 -4.75
N LEU A 98 10.13 -28.50 -3.48
CA LEU A 98 10.47 -29.32 -2.32
C LEU A 98 9.71 -30.65 -2.31
N THR A 99 8.43 -30.64 -2.68
CA THR A 99 7.60 -31.84 -2.85
C THR A 99 8.16 -32.74 -3.95
N THR A 100 8.58 -32.17 -5.08
CA THR A 100 9.16 -32.91 -6.20
C THR A 100 10.48 -33.58 -5.82
N VAL A 101 11.37 -32.89 -5.11
CA VAL A 101 12.62 -33.49 -4.58
C VAL A 101 12.32 -34.56 -3.53
N ALA A 102 11.35 -34.35 -2.64
CA ALA A 102 10.96 -35.35 -1.64
C ALA A 102 10.40 -36.64 -2.27
N LEU A 103 9.54 -36.51 -3.29
CA LEU A 103 9.04 -37.65 -4.05
C LEU A 103 10.15 -38.35 -4.84
N ARG A 104 11.08 -37.60 -5.44
CA ARG A 104 12.27 -38.19 -6.10
C ARG A 104 13.12 -38.97 -5.09
N TYR A 105 13.40 -38.38 -3.92
CA TYR A 105 14.23 -38.98 -2.86
C TYR A 105 13.71 -40.33 -2.37
N LEU A 106 12.39 -40.48 -2.29
CA LEU A 106 11.71 -41.75 -2.00
C LEU A 106 11.79 -42.74 -3.16
N GLN A 107 11.60 -42.29 -4.41
CA GLN A 107 11.67 -43.14 -5.60
C GLN A 107 13.06 -43.75 -5.85
N VAL A 108 14.13 -43.04 -5.48
CA VAL A 108 15.53 -43.48 -5.68
C VAL A 108 16.14 -44.18 -4.47
N ASP A 109 15.33 -44.53 -3.47
CA ASP A 109 15.81 -45.26 -2.30
C ASP A 109 16.32 -46.66 -2.71
N GLY A 110 17.55 -47.00 -2.29
CA GLY A 110 18.23 -48.23 -2.70
C GLY A 110 18.77 -48.30 -4.14
N GLN A 111 18.63 -47.25 -4.97
CA GLN A 111 19.17 -47.25 -6.34
C GLN A 111 20.69 -46.92 -6.36
N PRO A 112 21.50 -47.56 -7.23
CA PRO A 112 22.96 -47.40 -7.22
C PRO A 112 23.43 -46.03 -7.74
N ASP A 113 22.61 -45.33 -8.51
CA ASP A 113 22.85 -43.99 -9.06
C ASP A 113 22.07 -42.89 -8.31
N ARG A 114 21.56 -43.20 -7.11
CA ARG A 114 20.74 -42.32 -6.26
C ARG A 114 21.25 -40.88 -6.18
N GLU A 115 22.54 -40.72 -5.87
CA GLU A 115 23.17 -39.42 -5.66
C GLU A 115 23.10 -38.57 -6.94
N GLN A 116 23.41 -39.16 -8.10
CA GLN A 116 23.34 -38.49 -9.40
C GLN A 116 21.89 -38.12 -9.78
N GLN A 117 20.90 -38.96 -9.45
CA GLN A 117 19.49 -38.63 -9.66
C GLN A 117 18.99 -37.52 -8.72
N LEU A 118 19.47 -37.47 -7.46
CA LEU A 118 19.16 -36.40 -6.52
C LEU A 118 19.77 -35.07 -6.95
N ASP A 119 21.05 -35.04 -7.30
CA ASP A 119 21.72 -33.82 -7.76
C ASP A 119 21.12 -33.28 -9.05
N ARG A 120 20.77 -34.16 -10.01
CA ARG A 120 20.03 -33.76 -11.22
C ARG A 120 18.67 -33.15 -10.85
N SER A 121 17.91 -33.78 -9.96
CA SER A 121 16.60 -33.26 -9.54
C SER A 121 16.71 -31.91 -8.82
N LEU A 122 17.73 -31.73 -7.98
CA LEU A 122 18.04 -30.44 -7.35
C LEU A 122 18.42 -29.37 -8.38
N GLN A 123 19.18 -29.71 -9.43
CA GLN A 123 19.50 -28.79 -10.53
C GLN A 123 18.24 -28.38 -11.30
N GLU A 124 17.42 -29.35 -11.71
CA GLU A 124 16.14 -29.10 -12.40
C GLU A 124 15.21 -28.19 -11.58
N GLN A 125 15.02 -28.48 -10.29
CA GLN A 125 14.19 -27.64 -9.42
C GLN A 125 14.82 -26.28 -9.11
N ARG A 126 16.16 -26.17 -9.05
CA ARG A 126 16.84 -24.88 -8.83
C ARG A 126 16.76 -23.95 -10.04
N LEU A 127 16.55 -24.45 -11.26
CA LEU A 127 16.23 -23.62 -12.42
C LEU A 127 14.85 -22.95 -12.30
N LEU A 128 13.87 -23.64 -11.69
CA LEU A 128 12.53 -23.10 -11.42
C LEU A 128 12.50 -22.09 -10.25
N LEU A 129 13.52 -22.12 -9.39
CA LEU A 129 13.67 -21.24 -8.22
C LEU A 129 14.86 -20.27 -8.38
N PRO A 130 14.88 -19.37 -9.39
CA PRO A 130 16.01 -18.46 -9.63
C PRO A 130 16.28 -17.55 -8.42
N PHE A 131 15.24 -17.19 -7.68
CA PHE A 131 15.26 -16.36 -6.48
C PHE A 131 15.74 -17.07 -5.21
N ALA A 132 15.74 -18.41 -5.15
CA ALA A 132 16.19 -19.14 -3.96
C ALA A 132 17.72 -19.05 -3.81
N ARG A 133 18.20 -18.52 -2.69
CA ARG A 133 19.62 -18.37 -2.37
C ARG A 133 20.35 -19.72 -2.33
N ALA A 134 19.63 -20.78 -1.96
CA ALA A 134 20.03 -22.18 -2.09
C ALA A 134 18.82 -23.13 -2.10
N LEU A 135 19.04 -24.35 -2.57
CA LEU A 135 18.13 -25.51 -2.47
C LEU A 135 18.97 -26.73 -2.09
N ARG A 136 18.64 -27.41 -0.97
CA ARG A 136 19.52 -28.40 -0.32
C ARG A 136 18.75 -29.56 0.32
N ILE A 137 19.47 -30.65 0.58
CA ILE A 137 19.04 -31.79 1.39
C ILE A 137 19.99 -31.89 2.61
N ALA A 138 19.40 -32.08 3.79
CA ALA A 138 20.09 -32.58 4.97
C ALA A 138 19.53 -33.95 5.36
N ASP A 139 20.37 -34.81 5.92
CA ASP A 139 20.00 -36.17 6.37
C ASP A 139 19.25 -36.20 7.72
N ALA A 140 19.04 -37.39 8.28
CA ALA A 140 18.34 -37.58 9.55
C ALA A 140 19.14 -37.10 10.78
N GLN A 141 20.46 -36.98 10.63
CA GLN A 141 21.41 -36.45 11.59
C GLN A 141 21.51 -34.92 11.49
N GLY A 142 21.05 -34.35 10.37
CA GLY A 142 21.06 -32.92 10.09
C GLY A 142 22.29 -32.45 9.32
N GLU A 143 23.11 -33.34 8.77
CA GLU A 143 24.25 -32.97 7.93
C GLU A 143 23.81 -32.72 6.49
N VAL A 144 24.33 -31.65 5.87
CA VAL A 144 23.98 -31.24 4.51
C VAL A 144 24.73 -32.09 3.49
N THR A 145 24.03 -33.04 2.88
CA THR A 145 24.57 -34.05 1.95
C THR A 145 24.53 -33.61 0.49
N HIS A 146 23.45 -32.96 0.05
CA HIS A 146 23.29 -32.47 -1.32
C HIS A 146 22.85 -31.00 -1.34
N GLY A 147 23.22 -30.24 -2.37
CA GLY A 147 22.64 -28.92 -2.55
C GLY A 147 23.33 -27.99 -3.54
N LEU A 148 22.64 -26.90 -3.84
CA LEU A 148 23.08 -25.84 -4.75
C LEU A 148 23.03 -24.47 -4.05
N PRO A 149 24.05 -23.60 -4.19
CA PRO A 149 25.34 -23.90 -4.84
C PRO A 149 26.18 -24.90 -4.02
N PRO A 150 27.06 -25.68 -4.68
CA PRO A 150 27.78 -26.82 -4.09
C PRO A 150 29.00 -26.41 -3.24
N GLU A 151 29.55 -25.20 -3.43
CA GLU A 151 30.72 -24.69 -2.68
C GLU A 151 30.47 -24.54 -1.16
N LEU A 152 29.25 -24.78 -0.71
CA LEU A 152 28.74 -24.56 0.64
C LEU A 152 28.08 -25.85 1.16
N SER A 153 28.84 -26.94 1.12
CA SER A 153 28.56 -28.26 1.67
C SER A 153 29.31 -28.46 3.01
N HIS A 154 29.04 -29.56 3.73
CA HIS A 154 29.70 -29.90 5.01
C HIS A 154 29.42 -28.92 6.17
N TYR A 155 28.14 -28.69 6.47
CA TYR A 155 27.73 -28.07 7.74
C TYR A 155 26.43 -28.67 8.27
N SER A 156 26.26 -28.64 9.60
CA SER A 156 25.08 -29.17 10.27
C SER A 156 23.94 -28.15 10.34
N VAL A 157 22.71 -28.62 10.07
CA VAL A 157 21.46 -27.90 10.33
C VAL A 157 20.66 -28.47 11.51
N LEU A 158 21.16 -29.52 12.18
CA LEU A 158 20.47 -30.21 13.29
C LEU A 158 19.93 -29.26 14.37
N GLN A 159 20.72 -28.24 14.72
CA GLN A 159 20.40 -27.24 15.77
C GLN A 159 19.59 -26.03 15.24
N ARG A 160 19.25 -25.98 13.94
CA ARG A 160 18.46 -24.88 13.37
C ARG A 160 16.96 -25.17 13.58
N PRO A 161 16.15 -24.22 14.09
CA PRO A 161 14.74 -24.47 14.42
C PRO A 161 13.89 -25.09 13.30
N TYR A 162 14.14 -24.72 12.04
CA TYR A 162 13.41 -25.26 10.88
C TYR A 162 13.60 -26.77 10.67
N PHE A 163 14.74 -27.33 11.08
CA PHE A 163 15.00 -28.78 10.96
C PHE A 163 14.09 -29.55 11.94
N GLY A 164 14.03 -29.10 13.20
CA GLY A 164 13.12 -29.67 14.20
C GLY A 164 11.64 -29.50 13.83
N GLN A 165 11.26 -28.33 13.31
CA GLN A 165 9.89 -28.05 12.83
C GLN A 165 9.51 -28.95 11.66
N ALA A 166 10.34 -29.01 10.61
CA ALA A 166 10.07 -29.86 9.44
C ALA A 166 10.04 -31.35 9.80
N ARG A 167 10.92 -31.83 10.69
CA ARG A 167 10.93 -33.21 11.19
C ARG A 167 9.60 -33.63 11.84
N GLN A 168 8.89 -32.70 12.48
CA GLN A 168 7.62 -32.96 13.17
C GLN A 168 6.38 -32.69 12.29
N ALA A 169 6.53 -31.98 11.16
CA ALA A 169 5.43 -31.60 10.30
C ALA A 169 5.11 -32.64 9.21
N GLY A 170 3.82 -32.80 8.89
CA GLY A 170 3.32 -33.60 7.76
C GLY A 170 3.32 -32.86 6.42
N GLY A 171 4.12 -31.81 6.26
CA GLY A 171 4.14 -30.95 5.08
C GLY A 171 5.20 -29.84 5.19
N THR A 172 5.28 -28.99 4.17
CA THR A 172 6.23 -27.86 4.15
C THR A 172 5.97 -26.88 5.29
N GLN A 173 7.04 -26.39 5.90
CA GLN A 173 7.07 -25.38 6.95
C GLN A 173 7.87 -24.16 6.47
N VAL A 174 7.50 -22.97 6.94
CA VAL A 174 8.21 -21.72 6.69
C VAL A 174 8.81 -21.25 8.01
N SER A 175 10.13 -21.04 8.06
CA SER A 175 10.82 -20.69 9.30
C SER A 175 10.53 -19.27 9.75
N GLU A 176 10.72 -19.04 11.04
CA GLU A 176 10.99 -17.69 11.55
C GLU A 176 12.27 -17.11 10.91
N PRO A 177 12.38 -15.77 10.72
CA PRO A 177 13.56 -15.14 10.16
C PRO A 177 14.78 -15.34 11.06
N LEU A 178 15.83 -15.85 10.45
CA LEU A 178 17.10 -16.22 11.08
C LEU A 178 18.27 -15.65 10.29
N TYR A 179 19.38 -15.39 10.98
CA TYR A 179 20.63 -15.05 10.32
C TYR A 179 21.31 -16.35 9.84
N SER A 180 21.78 -16.36 8.59
CA SER A 180 22.48 -17.51 8.01
C SER A 180 23.95 -17.19 7.86
N ASP A 181 24.76 -17.73 8.75
CA ASP A 181 26.22 -17.52 8.81
C ASP A 181 26.91 -17.99 7.51
N VAL A 182 26.32 -19.00 6.84
CA VAL A 182 26.74 -19.56 5.54
C VAL A 182 26.49 -18.60 4.37
N PHE A 183 25.63 -17.59 4.53
CA PHE A 183 25.34 -16.58 3.51
C PHE A 183 25.61 -15.12 3.94
N ASN A 184 25.94 -14.91 5.22
CA ASN A 184 26.10 -13.58 5.84
C ASN A 184 24.87 -12.66 5.65
N ASP A 185 23.66 -13.25 5.57
CA ASP A 185 22.39 -12.54 5.29
C ASP A 185 21.24 -13.10 6.16
N TRP A 186 20.22 -12.27 6.40
CA TRP A 186 18.96 -12.70 6.98
C TRP A 186 18.17 -13.53 5.97
N CYS A 187 17.59 -14.63 6.43
CA CYS A 187 16.90 -15.60 5.59
C CYS A 187 15.60 -16.09 6.23
N ILE A 188 14.63 -16.41 5.37
CA ILE A 188 13.56 -17.36 5.64
C ILE A 188 13.99 -18.71 5.05
N VAL A 189 13.78 -19.81 5.77
CA VAL A 189 14.00 -21.16 5.26
C VAL A 189 12.65 -21.85 5.09
N VAL A 190 12.39 -22.37 3.89
CA VAL A 190 11.20 -23.17 3.59
C VAL A 190 11.65 -24.63 3.55
N ALA A 191 11.10 -25.47 4.41
CA ALA A 191 11.63 -26.80 4.70
C ALA A 191 10.53 -27.87 4.69
N ARG A 192 10.81 -29.03 4.09
CA ARG A 192 9.91 -30.18 4.00
C ARG A 192 10.62 -31.44 4.48
N ARG A 193 9.89 -32.27 5.23
CA ARG A 193 10.35 -33.59 5.70
C ARG A 193 10.68 -34.51 4.52
N LEU A 194 11.73 -35.31 4.68
CA LEU A 194 12.03 -36.48 3.85
C LEU A 194 11.72 -37.74 4.65
N ASP A 195 11.00 -38.65 4.01
CA ASP A 195 10.55 -39.92 4.58
C ASP A 195 11.08 -41.10 3.75
N GLY A 196 11.33 -42.22 4.43
CA GLY A 196 11.63 -43.51 3.79
C GLY A 196 10.36 -44.25 3.37
N VAL A 197 10.54 -45.38 2.69
CA VAL A 197 9.43 -46.29 2.28
C VAL A 197 8.64 -46.83 3.50
N ASP A 198 9.29 -46.86 4.66
CA ASP A 198 8.76 -47.23 5.97
C ASP A 198 8.09 -46.07 6.74
N GLY A 199 8.03 -44.85 6.18
CA GLY A 199 7.55 -43.65 6.86
C GLY A 199 8.48 -43.12 7.96
N SER A 200 9.70 -43.65 8.06
CA SER A 200 10.71 -43.15 8.99
C SER A 200 11.32 -41.84 8.48
N PHE A 201 11.70 -40.97 9.42
CA PHE A 201 12.37 -39.70 9.11
C PHE A 201 13.77 -39.96 8.52
N ARG A 202 14.00 -39.51 7.29
CA ARG A 202 15.28 -39.63 6.56
C ARG A 202 16.03 -38.32 6.40
N GLY A 203 15.38 -37.18 6.71
CA GLY A 203 16.01 -35.87 6.70
C GLY A 203 15.05 -34.74 6.33
N VAL A 204 15.60 -33.64 5.80
CA VAL A 204 14.85 -32.45 5.39
C VAL A 204 15.40 -31.92 4.06
N VAL A 205 14.52 -31.70 3.09
CA VAL A 205 14.82 -30.87 1.91
C VAL A 205 14.37 -29.45 2.20
N TYR A 206 15.19 -28.45 1.87
CA TYR A 206 14.89 -27.05 2.17
C TYR A 206 15.43 -26.08 1.12
N ALA A 207 14.70 -24.98 0.96
CA ALA A 207 15.09 -23.83 0.16
C ALA A 207 15.33 -22.62 1.08
N VAL A 208 16.28 -21.77 0.70
CA VAL A 208 16.64 -20.58 1.47
C VAL A 208 16.27 -19.33 0.67
N LEU A 209 15.45 -18.46 1.24
CA LEU A 209 15.01 -17.19 0.67
C LEU A 209 15.64 -16.06 1.47
N SER A 210 16.53 -15.27 0.87
CA SER A 210 17.30 -14.24 1.60
C SER A 210 16.63 -12.86 1.55
N GLN A 211 16.94 -11.99 2.51
CA GLN A 211 16.40 -10.63 2.59
C GLN A 211 16.64 -9.86 1.28
N ASP A 212 17.82 -10.05 0.68
CA ASP A 212 18.24 -9.36 -0.53
C ASP A 212 17.39 -9.74 -1.78
N HIS A 213 16.78 -10.93 -1.81
CA HIS A 213 15.76 -11.26 -2.82
C HIS A 213 14.50 -10.40 -2.62
N PHE A 214 13.90 -10.44 -1.43
CA PHE A 214 12.69 -9.68 -1.13
C PHE A 214 12.92 -8.17 -1.29
N ARG A 215 14.10 -7.66 -0.90
CA ARG A 215 14.55 -6.29 -1.12
C ARG A 215 14.55 -5.91 -2.61
N ARG A 216 15.07 -6.78 -3.49
CA ARG A 216 15.00 -6.61 -4.96
C ARG A 216 13.59 -6.71 -5.51
N LEU A 217 12.73 -7.55 -4.94
CA LEU A 217 11.32 -7.65 -5.34
C LEU A 217 10.59 -6.34 -5.02
N PHE A 218 10.75 -5.84 -3.80
CA PHE A 218 10.12 -4.60 -3.32
C PHE A 218 10.66 -3.35 -4.06
N ALA A 219 11.94 -3.32 -4.43
CA ALA A 219 12.55 -2.23 -5.18
C ALA A 219 12.01 -2.06 -6.62
N LYS A 220 11.21 -3.01 -7.13
CA LYS A 220 10.49 -2.88 -8.41
C LYS A 220 9.17 -2.09 -8.30
N LEU A 221 8.73 -1.77 -7.07
CA LEU A 221 7.43 -1.15 -6.82
C LEU A 221 7.55 0.34 -6.52
N SER A 222 6.77 1.15 -7.22
CA SER A 222 6.69 2.60 -7.04
C SER A 222 5.96 2.98 -5.74
N VAL A 223 6.67 2.93 -4.61
CA VAL A 223 6.13 3.27 -3.27
C VAL A 223 6.24 4.77 -2.91
N GLY A 224 6.78 5.60 -3.81
CA GLY A 224 7.06 7.01 -3.56
C GLY A 224 8.36 7.25 -2.79
N GLU A 225 8.87 8.49 -2.83
CA GLU A 225 10.21 8.88 -2.35
C GLU A 225 10.47 8.58 -0.86
N GLN A 226 9.41 8.53 -0.06
CA GLN A 226 9.45 8.27 1.38
C GLN A 226 8.74 6.96 1.76
N GLY A 227 8.39 6.13 0.77
CA GLY A 227 7.72 4.86 0.95
C GLY A 227 8.62 3.75 1.48
N ALA A 228 8.01 2.75 2.11
CA ALA A 228 8.70 1.58 2.63
C ALA A 228 7.80 0.33 2.57
N ILE A 229 8.41 -0.83 2.38
CA ILE A 229 7.77 -2.15 2.45
C ILE A 229 8.46 -2.96 3.55
N SER A 230 7.70 -3.79 4.27
CA SER A 230 8.23 -4.66 5.33
C SER A 230 7.50 -6.00 5.31
N LEU A 231 8.26 -7.09 5.14
CA LEU A 231 7.77 -8.46 5.29
C LEU A 231 8.09 -8.94 6.70
N ARG A 232 7.08 -9.49 7.38
CA ARG A 232 7.20 -10.00 8.75
C ARG A 232 6.65 -11.42 8.84
N SER A 233 7.10 -12.16 9.84
CA SER A 233 6.58 -13.50 10.16
C SER A 233 5.31 -13.43 11.03
N GLY A 234 4.73 -14.60 11.31
CA GLY A 234 3.60 -14.72 12.26
C GLY A 234 3.90 -14.20 13.66
N SER A 235 5.15 -14.31 14.16
CA SER A 235 5.59 -13.67 15.41
C SER A 235 6.07 -12.23 15.25
N MET A 236 5.75 -11.58 14.13
CA MET A 236 6.10 -10.19 13.80
C MET A 236 7.61 -9.90 13.72
N ARG A 237 8.47 -10.91 13.62
CA ARG A 237 9.90 -10.72 13.30
C ARG A 237 10.02 -10.11 11.90
N LEU A 238 10.73 -9.00 11.77
CA LEU A 238 11.01 -8.40 10.45
C LEU A 238 11.93 -9.32 9.64
N ALA A 239 11.41 -9.87 8.55
CA ALA A 239 12.13 -10.81 7.68
C ALA A 239 12.88 -10.09 6.55
N ALA A 240 12.23 -9.08 5.96
CA ALA A 240 12.83 -8.24 4.93
C ALA A 240 12.21 -6.83 4.96
N ARG A 241 12.97 -5.86 4.45
CA ARG A 241 12.57 -4.46 4.38
C ARG A 241 13.09 -3.83 3.09
N TYR A 242 12.32 -2.89 2.56
CA TYR A 242 12.76 -1.91 1.59
C TYR A 242 12.32 -0.51 2.06
N SER A 243 13.11 0.52 1.77
CA SER A 243 12.81 1.92 2.07
C SER A 243 13.37 2.75 0.92
N ALA A 244 12.58 3.66 0.34
CA ALA A 244 13.07 4.50 -0.75
C ALA A 244 14.20 5.45 -0.30
N VAL A 245 14.17 5.89 0.96
CA VAL A 245 15.19 6.76 1.60
C VAL A 245 16.47 6.00 1.97
N ASP A 246 16.38 4.69 2.24
CA ASP A 246 17.53 3.82 2.50
C ASP A 246 17.29 2.42 1.91
N PRO A 247 17.58 2.22 0.61
CA PRO A 247 17.38 0.95 -0.08
C PRO A 247 18.32 -0.19 0.34
N ALA A 248 19.29 0.09 1.22
CA ALA A 248 20.28 -0.88 1.71
C ALA A 248 20.08 -1.27 3.18
N SER A 249 19.16 -0.62 3.89
CA SER A 249 18.97 -0.78 5.34
C SER A 249 18.72 -2.22 5.78
N ALA A 250 19.62 -2.73 6.63
CA ALA A 250 19.40 -3.91 7.46
C ALA A 250 18.72 -3.59 8.81
N ALA A 251 18.35 -2.32 9.05
CA ALA A 251 17.89 -1.83 10.34
C ALA A 251 16.59 -2.51 10.80
N GLY A 252 16.69 -3.22 11.94
CA GLY A 252 15.57 -3.89 12.60
C GLY A 252 15.26 -5.31 12.10
N LEU A 253 16.04 -5.88 11.17
CA LEU A 253 15.87 -7.27 10.75
C LEU A 253 15.99 -8.23 11.94
N GLY A 254 15.11 -9.24 11.97
CA GLY A 254 14.94 -10.14 13.12
C GLY A 254 14.23 -9.53 14.34
N GLY A 255 14.00 -8.22 14.39
CA GLY A 255 13.30 -7.55 15.48
C GLY A 255 11.78 -7.81 15.45
N GLN A 256 11.19 -8.06 16.61
CA GLN A 256 9.73 -8.20 16.80
C GLN A 256 9.02 -6.87 17.06
N GLU A 257 9.77 -5.78 17.23
CA GLU A 257 9.21 -4.47 17.57
C GLU A 257 8.27 -3.94 16.49
N ILE A 258 7.06 -3.57 16.94
CA ILE A 258 5.97 -3.02 16.16
C ILE A 258 5.33 -1.85 16.91
N SER A 259 4.79 -0.87 16.18
CA SER A 259 4.11 0.27 16.79
C SER A 259 2.86 -0.17 17.54
N ALA A 260 2.48 0.59 18.58
CA ALA A 260 1.24 0.33 19.32
C ALA A 260 0.00 0.34 18.41
N ARG A 261 -0.02 1.20 17.37
CA ARG A 261 -1.12 1.28 16.39
C ARG A 261 -1.17 0.07 15.45
N LEU A 262 -0.03 -0.48 15.01
CA LEU A 262 -0.01 -1.75 14.27
C LEU A 262 -0.50 -2.91 15.17
N ARG A 263 -0.03 -2.97 16.41
CA ARG A 263 -0.47 -3.99 17.39
C ARG A 263 -1.99 -3.92 17.64
N GLN A 264 -2.54 -2.72 17.80
CA GLN A 264 -3.99 -2.50 17.94
C GLN A 264 -4.78 -2.95 16.70
N ARG A 265 -4.27 -2.69 15.49
CA ARG A 265 -4.93 -3.12 14.25
C ARG A 265 -4.91 -4.64 14.07
N LEU A 266 -3.76 -5.28 14.28
CA LEU A 266 -3.62 -6.75 14.24
C LEU A 266 -4.50 -7.48 15.28
N GLN A 267 -4.86 -6.81 16.38
CA GLN A 267 -5.82 -7.34 17.37
C GLN A 267 -7.29 -7.24 16.92
N ALA A 268 -7.61 -6.38 15.95
CA ALA A 268 -8.96 -6.21 15.41
C ALA A 268 -9.18 -7.04 14.14
N ASP A 269 -8.19 -7.05 13.24
CA ASP A 269 -8.12 -7.95 12.07
C ASP A 269 -6.64 -8.35 11.85
N PRO A 270 -6.27 -9.63 12.10
CA PRO A 270 -4.91 -10.11 11.86
C PRO A 270 -4.57 -10.35 10.38
N GLN A 271 -5.58 -10.49 9.51
CA GLN A 271 -5.38 -10.91 8.10
C GLN A 271 -5.24 -9.73 7.15
N GLN A 272 -5.77 -8.56 7.50
CA GLN A 272 -5.67 -7.36 6.68
C GLN A 272 -5.99 -6.11 7.50
N GLY A 273 -5.58 -4.96 6.98
CA GLY A 273 -6.06 -3.68 7.51
C GLY A 273 -5.15 -2.53 7.12
N TRP A 274 -5.55 -1.33 7.54
CA TRP A 274 -4.76 -0.13 7.30
C TRP A 274 -4.87 0.87 8.45
N TYR A 275 -3.88 1.75 8.56
CA TYR A 275 -3.91 2.87 9.50
C TYR A 275 -3.02 4.01 9.00
N MET A 276 -3.33 5.22 9.43
CA MET A 276 -2.46 6.38 9.28
C MET A 276 -1.62 6.55 10.55
N THR A 277 -0.34 6.88 10.41
CA THR A 277 0.55 7.19 11.53
C THR A 277 1.58 8.24 11.13
N GLU A 278 1.87 9.17 12.02
CA GLU A 278 3.18 9.83 11.98
C GLU A 278 4.26 8.78 12.28
N THR A 279 5.39 8.87 11.60
CA THR A 279 6.43 7.82 11.66
C THR A 279 7.57 8.29 12.55
N ALA A 280 7.86 7.56 13.63
CA ALA A 280 8.80 7.97 14.69
C ALA A 280 10.28 8.13 14.27
N LEU A 281 10.60 7.95 12.99
CA LEU A 281 11.94 8.12 12.41
C LEU A 281 12.14 9.48 11.72
N ASP A 282 11.07 10.11 11.24
CA ASP A 282 11.12 11.33 10.41
C ASP A 282 9.92 12.29 10.59
N GLY A 283 8.91 11.92 11.39
CA GLY A 283 7.71 12.74 11.62
C GLY A 283 6.68 12.72 10.49
N VAL A 284 6.89 11.95 9.42
CA VAL A 284 6.01 11.96 8.25
C VAL A 284 4.73 11.16 8.51
N GLU A 285 3.58 11.77 8.22
CA GLU A 285 2.27 11.12 8.18
C GLU A 285 2.24 10.11 7.01
N ARG A 286 2.28 8.82 7.33
CA ARG A 286 2.22 7.70 6.38
C ARG A 286 0.94 6.91 6.56
N ILE A 287 0.33 6.52 5.43
CA ILE A 287 -0.71 5.50 5.39
C ILE A 287 -0.01 4.15 5.21
N VAL A 288 -0.32 3.21 6.10
CA VAL A 288 0.21 1.83 6.10
C VAL A 288 -0.95 0.88 5.91
N ALA A 289 -0.83 -0.02 4.93
CA ALA A 289 -1.72 -1.18 4.76
C ALA A 289 -0.93 -2.48 4.99
N TYR A 290 -1.61 -3.53 5.43
CA TYR A 290 -1.04 -4.87 5.65
C TYR A 290 -1.98 -5.98 5.20
N ARG A 291 -1.39 -7.16 4.99
CA ARG A 291 -1.97 -8.47 4.68
C ARG A 291 -1.12 -9.54 5.40
#